data_AF-A0A3D5ZMK0-F1
#
_entry.id   AF-A0A3D5ZMK0-F1
#
_cell.length_a   1.000
_cell.length_b   1.000
_cell.length_c   1.000
_cell.angle_alpha   90.00
_cell.angle_beta   90.00
_cell.angle_gamma   90.00
#
_symmetry.space_group_name_H-M   'P 1'
#
loop_
_entity.id
_entity.type
_entity.pdbx_description
1 polymer ?
#
loop_
_entity_poly.entity_id
_entity_poly.type
_entity_poly.pdbx_seq_one_letter_code
_entity_poly.pdbx_strand_id
1 'polypeptide(L)' 'MEFKDKVKFAREKLHLSQMEFAKACGVAFNTLNRWENGKRKPTYVAMRKFYAFCESKEIIFED' A
#
# COMPACT_ATOMS: atom_id res chain seq x y z
N MET A 1 -11.68 4.96 -6.15
CA MET A 1 -10.53 4.03 -6.17
C MET A 1 -10.70 3.03 -5.05
N GLU A 2 -10.56 1.74 -5.34
CA GLU A 2 -10.50 0.72 -4.29
C GLU A 2 -9.13 0.73 -3.59
N PHE A 3 -9.00 0.04 -2.45
CA PHE A 3 -7.73 -0.07 -1.73
C PHE A 3 -6.60 -0.62 -2.61
N LYS A 4 -6.89 -1.63 -3.45
CA LYS A 4 -5.91 -2.21 -4.38
C LYS A 4 -5.31 -1.16 -5.33
N ASP A 5 -6.15 -0.22 -5.78
CA ASP A 5 -5.75 0.85 -6.69
C ASP A 5 -4.92 1.89 -5.93
N LYS A 6 -5.32 2.25 -4.69
CA LYS A 6 -4.56 3.16 -3.80
C LYS A 6 -3.15 2.63 -3.55
N VAL A 7 -3.02 1.33 -3.27
CA VAL A 7 -1.72 0.67 -3.04
C VAL A 7 -0.84 0.74 -4.29
N LYS A 8 -1.37 0.32 -5.45
CA LYS A 8 -0.62 0.32 -6.70
C LYS A 8 -0.19 1.74 -7.10
N PHE A 9 -1.09 2.71 -6.98
CA PHE A 9 -0.81 4.12 -7.23
C PHE A 9 0.33 4.65 -6.35
N ALA A 10 0.26 4.43 -5.04
CA ALA A 10 1.30 4.89 -4.11
C ALA A 10 2.67 4.28 -4.45
N ARG A 11 2.71 2.98 -4.78
CA ARG A 11 3.96 2.30 -5.17
C ARG A 11 4.56 2.91 -6.43
N GLU A 12 3.73 3.11 -7.47
CA GLU A 12 4.18 3.62 -8.76
C GLU A 12 4.63 5.08 -8.67
N LYS A 13 3.93 5.91 -7.88
CA LYS A 13 4.31 7.30 -7.61
C LYS A 13 5.66 7.43 -6.89
N LEU A 14 6.03 6.43 -6.10
CA LEU A 14 7.34 6.38 -5.42
C LEU A 14 8.41 5.65 -6.23
N HIS A 15 8.09 5.14 -7.42
CA HIS A 15 8.98 4.35 -8.27
C HIS A 15 9.60 3.13 -7.56
N LEU A 16 8.85 2.50 -6.66
CA LEU A 16 9.32 1.35 -5.90
C LEU A 16 8.87 0.03 -6.54
N SER A 17 9.70 -1.00 -6.43
CA SER A 17 9.27 -2.37 -6.65
C SER A 17 8.27 -2.80 -5.57
N GLN A 18 7.49 -3.84 -5.84
CA GLN A 18 6.58 -4.42 -4.85
C GLN A 18 7.33 -4.88 -3.58
N MET A 19 8.57 -5.33 -3.71
CA MET A 19 9.36 -5.78 -2.57
C MET A 19 9.81 -4.62 -1.68
N GLU A 20 10.29 -3.53 -2.29
CA GLU A 20 10.71 -2.32 -1.57
C GLU A 20 9.50 -1.64 -0.90
N PHE A 21 8.38 -1.55 -1.61
CA PHE A 21 7.17 -0.95 -1.07
C PHE A 21 6.58 -1.78 0.08
N ALA A 22 6.62 -3.12 -0.01
CA ALA A 22 6.21 -3.99 1.08
C ALA A 22 7.09 -3.77 2.33
N LYS A 23 8.40 -3.68 2.15
CA LYS A 23 9.35 -3.37 3.22
C LYS A 23 9.07 -2.00 3.84
N ALA A 24 8.79 -0.99 3.02
CA ALA A 24 8.49 0.37 3.47
C ALA A 24 7.16 0.44 4.26
N CYS A 25 6.13 -0.31 3.85
CA CYS A 25 4.87 -0.42 4.57
C CYS A 25 4.94 -1.38 5.79
N GLY A 26 6.06 -2.06 6.00
CA GLY A 26 6.23 -3.03 7.11
C GLY A 26 5.37 -4.28 6.97
N VAL A 27 5.17 -4.76 5.74
CA VAL A 27 4.40 -5.98 5.42
C VAL A 27 5.24 -6.94 4.57
N ALA A 28 4.85 -8.22 4.56
CA ALA A 28 5.49 -9.20 3.69
C ALA A 28 5.13 -8.94 2.21
N PHE A 29 6.07 -9.24 1.29
CA PHE A 29 5.86 -9.11 -0.16
C PHE A 29 4.58 -9.81 -0.63
N ASN A 30 4.32 -11.03 -0.13
CA ASN A 30 3.12 -11.79 -0.49
C ASN A 30 1.80 -11.08 -0.08
N THR A 31 1.85 -10.24 0.95
CA THR A 31 0.70 -9.51 1.50
C THR A 31 0.42 -8.32 0.60
N LEU A 32 1.45 -7.55 0.27
CA LEU A 32 1.35 -6.44 -0.69
C LEU A 32 0.86 -6.93 -2.06
N ASN A 33 1.44 -8.03 -2.58
CA ASN A 33 1.03 -8.60 -3.85
C ASN A 33 -0.47 -9.00 -3.85
N ARG A 34 -0.99 -9.55 -2.75
CA ARG A 34 -2.42 -9.86 -2.62
C ARG A 34 -3.29 -8.61 -2.55
N TRP A 35 -2.81 -7.52 -1.95
CA TRP A 35 -3.52 -6.25 -1.91
C TRP A 35 -3.64 -5.64 -3.30
N GLU A 36 -2.53 -5.49 -4.04
CA GLU A 36 -2.53 -4.93 -5.39
C GLU A 36 -3.38 -5.72 -6.38
N ASN A 37 -3.46 -7.05 -6.21
CA ASN A 37 -4.30 -7.92 -7.03
C ASN A 37 -5.77 -8.01 -6.52
N GLY A 38 -6.14 -7.29 -5.46
CA GLY A 38 -7.49 -7.36 -4.88
C GLY A 38 -7.86 -8.72 -4.27
N LYS A 39 -6.91 -9.65 -4.11
CA LYS A 39 -7.14 -11.01 -3.62
C LYS A 39 -7.39 -11.08 -2.12
N ARG A 40 -7.00 -10.04 -1.36
CA ARG A 40 -7.22 -9.95 0.08
C ARG A 40 -7.40 -8.51 0.52
N LYS A 41 -8.44 -8.25 1.31
CA LYS A 41 -8.60 -6.98 2.00
C LYS A 41 -7.60 -6.87 3.16
N PRO A 42 -6.94 -5.71 3.36
CA PRO A 42 -6.06 -5.49 4.50
C PRO A 42 -6.85 -5.57 5.81
N THR A 43 -6.15 -5.88 6.91
CA THR A 43 -6.72 -5.65 8.25
C THR A 43 -6.71 -4.16 8.55
N TYR A 44 -7.53 -3.70 9.50
CA TYR A 44 -7.56 -2.29 9.92
C TYR A 44 -6.17 -1.76 10.29
N VAL A 45 -5.39 -2.55 11.05
CA VAL A 45 -4.02 -2.19 11.43
C VAL A 45 -3.10 -2.02 10.21
N ALA A 46 -3.17 -2.94 9.25
CA ALA A 46 -2.33 -2.88 8.06
C ALA A 46 -2.73 -1.72 7.14
N MET A 47 -4.03 -1.43 7.06
CA MET A 47 -4.58 -0.30 6.34
C MET A 47 -4.12 1.04 6.95
N ARG A 48 -4.15 1.17 8.28
CA ARG A 48 -3.62 2.34 8.99
C ARG A 48 -2.11 2.54 8.75
N LYS A 49 -1.32 1.47 8.76
CA LYS A 49 0.12 1.54 8.44
C LYS A 49 0.37 2.01 7.01
N PHE A 50 -0.41 1.51 6.05
CA PHE A 50 -0.33 1.95 4.67
C PHE A 50 -0.63 3.45 4.54
N TYR A 51 -1.75 3.94 5.11
CA TYR A 51 -2.10 5.36 5.03
C TYR A 51 -1.09 6.26 5.73
N ALA A 52 -0.62 5.88 6.92
CA ALA A 52 0.42 6.63 7.62
C ALA A 52 1.73 6.70 6.81
N PHE A 53 2.11 5.60 6.16
CA PHE A 53 3.26 5.60 5.24
C PHE A 53 3.04 6.54 4.06
N CYS A 54 1.85 6.52 3.43
CA CYS A 54 1.53 7.41 2.33
C CYS A 54 1.53 8.89 2.73
N GLU A 55 0.96 9.23 3.89
CA GLU A 55 1.01 10.59 4.45
C GLU A 55 2.46 11.06 4.66
N SER A 56 3.35 10.20 5.16
CA SER A 56 4.78 10.52 5.32
C SER A 56 5.52 10.80 4.00
N LYS A 57 4.88 10.49 2.86
CA LYS A 57 5.37 10.70 1.50
C LYS A 57 4.53 11.72 0.73
N GLU A 58 3.68 12.49 1.43
CA GLU A 58 2.80 13.50 0.83
C GLU A 58 1.82 12.88 -0.20
N ILE A 59 1.47 11.61 0.01
CA ILE A 59 0.44 10.90 -0.76
C ILE A 59 -0.80 10.81 0.12
N ILE A 60 -1.76 11.71 -0.15
CA ILE A 60 -3.02 11.78 0.58
C ILE A 60 -4.09 11.10 -0.27
N PHE A 61 -4.85 10.21 0.35
CA PHE A 61 -6.04 9.60 -0.25
C PHE A 61 -7.25 10.10 0.52
N GLU A 62 -8.12 10.85 -0.13
CA GLU A 62 -9.44 11.15 0.40
C GLU A 62 -10.29 9.86 0.42
N ASP A 63 -11.17 9.75 1.42
CA ASP A 63 -12.09 8.62 1.57
C ASP A 63 -13.28 8.74 0.60
#